data_AF-A0A957QUG2-F1
#
_entry.id   AF-A0A957QUG2-F1
#
_cell.length_a   1.000
_cell.length_b   1.000
_cell.length_c   1.000
_cell.angle_alpha   90.00
_cell.angle_beta   90.00
_cell.angle_gamma   90.00
#
_symmetry.space_group_name_H-M   'P 1'
#
loop_
_entity.id
_entity.type
_entity.pdbx_description
1 polymer ?
#
loop_
_entity_poly.entity_id
_entity_poly.type
_entity_poly.pdbx_seq_one_letter_code
_entity_poly.pdbx_strand_id
1 'polypeptide(L)'
;QLTIRWHDAFGAQEERRIAVHYAVEAPSSGLYFSQPSDAYPDMPWYAVTDHETERARHWLPCVDLPNVRTTLDIRLRAEERFTILANGYLVGEEAHGDGTKSVHWHLDQRCPSYLICFAAGEFVRADDGEFDDGEKRIPLAYFCSPQHTAGDMLRSFGRTGAMLAWMTAKLGRPFPYPKYFQWTAPGVSGAMENISLVSWDERFALDEKLAAEWTWL
;
A
#
# COMPACT_ATOMS: atom_id res chain seq x y z
N GLN A 1 4.86 14.02 20.25
CA GLN A 1 3.90 14.98 19.68
C GLN A 1 4.67 16.18 19.13
N LEU A 2 4.42 16.59 17.89
CA LEU A 2 4.99 17.79 17.28
C LEU A 2 4.03 18.98 17.52
N THR A 3 4.54 20.14 17.93
CA THR A 3 3.72 21.36 18.11
C THR A 3 4.21 22.45 17.19
N ILE A 4 3.32 22.96 16.34
CA ILE A 4 3.59 24.07 15.42
C ILE A 4 2.78 25.27 15.90
N ARG A 5 3.45 26.41 16.08
CA ARG A 5 2.82 27.66 16.54
C ARG A 5 3.00 28.74 15.49
N TRP A 6 1.90 29.38 15.15
CA TRP A 6 1.90 30.56 14.29
C TRP A 6 1.85 31.80 15.18
N HIS A 7 2.68 32.80 14.89
CA HIS A 7 2.68 34.06 15.64
C HIS A 7 1.42 34.87 15.36
N ASP A 8 0.96 34.86 14.11
CA ASP A 8 -0.25 35.54 13.67
C ASP A 8 -1.39 34.57 13.44
N ALA A 9 -2.60 35.01 13.81
CA ALA A 9 -3.84 34.29 13.54
C ALA A 9 -4.04 34.09 12.03
N PHE A 10 -4.84 33.07 11.68
CA PHE A 10 -5.20 32.81 10.30
C PHE A 10 -6.34 33.74 9.88
N GLY A 11 -6.23 34.29 8.67
CA GLY A 11 -7.37 34.85 7.96
C GLY A 11 -8.39 33.77 7.60
N ALA A 12 -9.64 34.18 7.35
CA ALA A 12 -10.65 33.26 6.86
C ALA A 12 -10.21 32.66 5.51
N GLN A 13 -10.29 31.33 5.40
CA GLN A 13 -9.85 30.58 4.20
C GLN A 13 -8.36 30.71 3.86
N GLU A 14 -7.53 31.24 4.76
CA GLU A 14 -6.09 31.30 4.54
C GLU A 14 -5.50 29.88 4.57
N GLU A 15 -4.75 29.53 3.52
CA GLU A 15 -3.96 28.31 3.47
C GLU A 15 -2.50 28.58 3.82
N ARG A 16 -1.92 27.75 4.68
CA ARG A 16 -0.49 27.74 4.95
C ARG A 16 0.10 26.37 4.68
N ARG A 17 1.36 26.36 4.22
CA ARG A 17 2.13 25.14 3.97
C ARG A 17 3.20 24.98 5.03
N ILE A 18 3.37 23.75 5.49
CA ILE A 18 4.41 23.34 6.43
C ILE A 18 5.24 22.28 5.73
N ALA A 19 6.56 22.43 5.77
CA ALA A 19 7.50 21.37 5.42
C ALA A 19 8.19 20.89 6.71
N VAL A 20 8.14 19.59 6.96
CA VAL A 20 8.82 18.96 8.10
C VAL A 20 9.87 18.01 7.55
N HIS A 21 11.13 18.27 7.87
CA HIS A 21 12.25 17.39 7.58
C HIS A 21 12.60 16.64 8.86
N TYR A 22 12.58 15.31 8.82
CA TYR A 22 12.78 14.47 9.98
C TYR A 22 13.37 13.12 9.58
N ALA A 23 13.89 12.39 10.57
CA ALA A 23 14.37 11.02 10.43
C ALA A 23 13.82 10.17 11.58
N VAL A 24 13.53 8.90 11.30
CA VAL A 24 13.07 7.92 12.28
C VAL A 24 13.95 6.68 12.11
N GLU A 25 14.68 6.31 13.16
CA GLU A 25 15.59 5.15 13.12
C GLU A 25 14.89 3.85 13.53
N ALA A 26 14.03 3.91 14.54
CA ALA A 26 13.31 2.76 15.08
C ALA A 26 11.84 3.14 15.34
N PRO A 27 10.98 3.10 14.31
CA PRO A 27 9.56 3.39 14.48
C PRO A 27 8.96 2.38 15.46
N SER A 28 8.20 2.85 16.45
CA SER A 28 7.63 1.96 17.46
C SER A 28 6.46 1.12 16.94
N SER A 29 5.86 1.52 15.80
CA SER A 29 4.75 0.86 15.12
C SER A 29 4.52 1.54 13.77
N GLY A 30 3.71 0.96 12.88
CA GLY A 30 3.20 1.66 11.70
C GLY A 30 4.07 1.57 10.44
N LEU A 31 5.36 1.29 10.64
CA LEU A 31 6.33 1.02 9.60
C LEU A 31 7.17 -0.16 10.06
N TYR A 32 7.20 -1.21 9.26
CA TYR A 32 7.82 -2.49 9.58
C TYR A 32 8.84 -2.86 8.51
N PHE A 33 9.91 -3.50 8.94
CA PHE A 33 11.02 -3.89 8.09
C PHE A 33 11.26 -5.39 8.21
N SER A 34 11.69 -5.99 7.12
CA SER A 34 12.16 -7.36 7.07
C SER A 34 13.46 -7.44 6.29
N GLN A 35 14.30 -8.38 6.72
CA GLN A 35 15.54 -8.78 6.10
C GLN A 35 15.89 -10.21 6.54
N PRO A 36 16.69 -10.95 5.75
CA PRO A 36 17.30 -12.20 6.19
C PRO A 36 18.02 -12.07 7.54
N SER A 37 17.93 -13.11 8.37
CA SER A 37 18.67 -13.23 9.64
C SER A 37 19.13 -14.67 9.85
N ASP A 38 20.03 -14.91 10.82
CA ASP A 38 20.48 -16.28 11.13
C ASP A 38 19.33 -17.23 11.50
N ALA A 39 18.29 -16.71 12.17
CA ALA A 39 17.12 -17.49 12.55
C ALA A 39 16.14 -17.70 11.39
N TYR A 40 16.09 -16.75 10.46
CA TYR A 40 15.18 -16.75 9.32
C TYR A 40 15.93 -16.28 8.06
N PRO A 41 16.76 -17.15 7.46
CA PRO A 41 17.63 -16.78 6.35
C PRO A 41 16.86 -16.47 5.06
N ASP A 42 15.64 -16.98 4.94
CA ASP A 42 14.80 -16.83 3.76
C ASP A 42 13.82 -15.65 3.86
N MET A 43 13.90 -14.81 4.90
CA MET A 43 13.01 -13.64 5.02
C MET A 43 13.27 -12.63 3.90
N PRO A 44 12.23 -12.11 3.24
CA PRO A 44 12.39 -11.17 2.13
C PRO A 44 12.82 -9.80 2.63
N TRP A 45 13.52 -9.03 1.79
CA TRP A 45 13.74 -7.61 2.07
C TRP A 45 12.47 -6.81 1.81
N TYR A 46 11.96 -6.10 2.82
CA TYR A 46 10.91 -5.11 2.62
C TYR A 46 10.88 -4.01 3.69
N ALA A 47 10.21 -2.92 3.35
CA ALA A 47 9.66 -1.90 4.24
C ALA A 47 8.18 -1.71 3.90
N VAL A 48 7.29 -1.96 4.85
CA VAL A 48 5.83 -1.95 4.65
C VAL A 48 5.10 -1.26 5.78
N THR A 49 3.90 -0.76 5.50
CA THR A 49 3.08 0.00 6.46
C THR A 49 1.80 -0.72 6.86
N ASP A 50 1.44 -0.65 8.14
CA ASP A 50 0.09 -0.94 8.66
C ASP A 50 -0.24 0.09 9.74
N HIS A 51 -1.22 0.95 9.46
CA HIS A 51 -1.52 2.13 10.27
C HIS A 51 -2.75 2.02 11.15
N GLU A 52 -3.57 0.97 11.05
CA GLU A 52 -4.82 0.89 11.80
C GLU A 52 -4.57 0.54 13.28
N THR A 53 -5.18 1.20 14.27
CA THR A 53 -6.12 2.33 14.18
C THR A 53 -5.44 3.70 14.24
N GLU A 54 -4.30 3.83 14.92
CA GLU A 54 -3.60 5.10 15.17
C GLU A 54 -2.07 4.92 15.12
N ARG A 55 -1.59 4.09 14.19
CA ARG A 55 -0.16 3.73 14.13
C ARG A 55 0.66 4.62 13.20
N ALA A 56 0.02 5.39 12.31
CA ALA A 56 0.73 6.27 11.38
C ALA A 56 1.62 7.29 12.12
N ARG A 57 1.11 7.86 13.23
CA ARG A 57 1.81 8.88 14.04
C ARG A 57 3.16 8.44 14.62
N HIS A 58 3.48 7.14 14.62
CA HIS A 58 4.73 6.62 15.18
C HIS A 58 5.93 6.80 14.25
N TRP A 59 5.70 7.13 12.98
CA TRP A 59 6.77 7.43 12.04
C TRP A 59 6.42 8.56 11.07
N LEU A 60 5.14 8.79 10.77
CA LEU A 60 4.67 9.83 9.88
C LEU A 60 4.11 11.03 10.68
N PRO A 61 4.66 12.24 10.54
CA PRO A 61 4.06 13.45 11.09
C PRO A 61 2.74 13.78 10.37
N CYS A 62 1.63 13.36 10.97
CA CYS A 62 0.28 13.62 10.47
C CYS A 62 -0.69 13.94 11.61
N VAL A 63 -1.85 14.50 11.27
CA VAL A 63 -3.00 14.53 12.18
C VAL A 63 -3.70 13.18 12.06
N ASP A 64 -3.33 12.28 12.96
CA ASP A 64 -3.68 10.87 12.87
C ASP A 64 -5.07 10.58 13.43
N LEU A 65 -6.10 11.13 12.78
CA LEU A 65 -7.51 10.97 13.15
C LEU A 65 -8.34 10.64 11.89
N PRO A 66 -9.27 9.67 11.92
CA PRO A 66 -10.01 9.23 10.73
C PRO A 66 -10.87 10.31 10.04
N ASN A 67 -11.22 11.38 10.76
CA ASN A 67 -11.97 12.52 10.23
C ASN A 67 -11.08 13.53 9.49
N VAL A 68 -9.77 13.49 9.69
CA VAL A 68 -8.81 14.29 8.93
C VAL A 68 -8.37 13.47 7.72
N ARG A 69 -8.82 13.89 6.54
CA ARG A 69 -8.57 13.18 5.29
C ARG A 69 -7.89 14.09 4.29
N THR A 70 -6.78 13.64 3.73
CA THR A 70 -5.92 14.39 2.80
C THR A 70 -5.83 13.67 1.46
N THR A 71 -5.49 14.40 0.40
CA THR A 71 -4.93 13.77 -0.81
C THR A 71 -3.48 13.35 -0.52
N LEU A 72 -2.91 12.48 -1.36
CA LEU A 72 -1.56 11.95 -1.15
C LEU A 72 -0.69 12.20 -2.38
N ASP A 73 0.51 12.74 -2.16
CA ASP A 73 1.58 12.87 -3.15
C ASP A 73 2.83 12.22 -2.57
N ILE A 74 3.07 10.96 -2.93
CA ILE A 74 4.04 10.08 -2.25
C ILE A 74 5.23 9.85 -3.18
N ARG A 75 6.41 10.28 -2.76
CA ARG A 75 7.69 9.96 -3.43
C ARG A 75 8.52 9.09 -2.51
N LEU A 76 8.86 7.89 -2.97
CA LEU A 76 9.66 6.92 -2.22
C LEU A 76 10.92 6.62 -3.00
N ARG A 77 12.07 6.65 -2.32
CA ARG A 77 13.37 6.29 -2.88
C ARG A 77 13.89 5.04 -2.18
N ALA A 78 14.29 4.04 -2.96
CA ALA A 78 14.90 2.81 -2.47
C ALA A 78 15.85 2.22 -3.53
N GLU A 79 16.50 1.09 -3.22
CA GLU A 79 17.35 0.37 -4.16
C GLU A 79 16.59 0.02 -5.45
N GLU A 80 17.27 0.08 -6.60
CA GLU A 80 16.65 -0.14 -7.93
C GLU A 80 15.96 -1.51 -8.06
N ARG A 81 16.50 -2.53 -7.37
CA ARG A 81 15.96 -3.91 -7.37
C ARG A 81 14.59 -4.03 -6.72
N PHE A 82 14.19 -3.09 -5.87
CA PHE A 82 12.92 -3.19 -5.14
C PHE A 82 11.74 -2.74 -5.99
N THR A 83 10.63 -3.45 -5.84
CA THR A 83 9.31 -2.97 -6.25
C THR A 83 8.83 -1.95 -5.22
N ILE A 84 8.30 -0.80 -5.65
CA ILE A 84 7.83 0.28 -4.77
C ILE A 84 6.37 0.61 -5.10
N LEU A 85 5.47 0.28 -4.18
CA LEU A 85 4.03 0.46 -4.31
C LEU A 85 3.53 1.49 -3.29
N ALA A 86 2.55 2.30 -3.67
CA ALA A 86 1.78 3.11 -2.72
C ALA A 86 0.31 3.24 -3.15
N ASN A 87 -0.48 3.98 -2.38
CA ASN A 87 -1.84 4.34 -2.79
C ASN A 87 -1.82 5.20 -4.07
N GLY A 88 -2.87 5.12 -4.88
CA GLY A 88 -3.09 6.02 -6.01
C GLY A 88 -2.64 5.48 -7.37
N TYR A 89 -2.34 6.35 -8.33
CA TYR A 89 -1.77 5.96 -9.62
C TYR A 89 -0.28 6.28 -9.68
N LEU A 90 0.45 5.53 -10.52
CA LEU A 90 1.86 5.78 -10.78
C LEU A 90 2.00 7.05 -11.62
N VAL A 91 2.74 8.03 -11.12
CA VAL A 91 3.09 9.26 -11.85
C VAL A 91 4.36 9.04 -12.67
N GLY A 92 5.35 8.35 -12.11
CA GLY A 92 6.59 8.04 -12.81
C GLY A 92 7.66 7.41 -11.92
N GLU A 93 8.72 6.95 -12.57
CA GLU A 93 9.92 6.39 -11.93
C GLU A 93 11.16 7.11 -12.47
N GLU A 94 12.15 7.32 -11.60
CA GLU A 94 13.41 7.97 -11.93
C GLU A 94 14.57 7.17 -11.33
N ALA A 95 15.44 6.64 -12.18
CA ALA A 95 16.70 6.03 -11.74
C ALA A 95 17.76 7.12 -11.52
N HIS A 96 18.51 7.03 -10.42
CA HIS A 96 19.46 8.07 -10.02
C HIS A 96 20.89 7.80 -10.48
N GLY A 97 21.18 6.60 -11.01
CA GLY A 97 22.52 6.19 -11.42
C GLY A 97 23.47 5.82 -10.27
N ASP A 98 22.97 5.84 -9.03
CA ASP A 98 23.70 5.42 -7.82
C ASP A 98 23.16 4.11 -7.22
N GLY A 99 22.45 3.31 -8.03
CA GLY A 99 21.83 2.05 -7.62
C GLY A 99 20.49 2.22 -6.89
N THR A 100 19.95 3.45 -6.83
CA THR A 100 18.62 3.74 -6.29
C THR A 100 17.69 4.34 -7.32
N LYS A 101 16.38 4.19 -7.08
CA LYS A 101 15.33 4.84 -7.87
C LYS A 101 14.31 5.53 -6.96
N SER A 102 13.68 6.58 -7.49
CA SER A 102 12.49 7.19 -6.91
C SER A 102 11.25 6.77 -7.69
N VAL A 103 10.18 6.43 -6.98
CA VAL A 103 8.86 6.17 -7.55
C VAL A 103 7.86 7.16 -6.96
N HIS A 104 7.11 7.82 -7.83
CA HIS A 104 6.11 8.83 -7.46
C HIS A 104 4.70 8.29 -7.69
N TRP A 105 3.92 8.25 -6.62
CA TRP A 105 2.51 7.87 -6.60
C TRP A 105 1.63 9.06 -6.19
N HIS A 106 0.43 9.13 -6.74
CA HIS A 106 -0.53 10.20 -6.44
C HIS A 106 -1.95 9.67 -6.23
N LEU A 107 -2.62 10.14 -5.17
CA LEU A 107 -4.02 9.82 -4.86
C LEU A 107 -4.83 11.11 -4.64
N ASP A 108 -5.72 11.41 -5.59
CA ASP A 108 -6.65 12.55 -5.52
C ASP A 108 -7.78 12.33 -4.50
N GLN A 109 -8.09 11.08 -4.17
CA GLN A 109 -9.15 10.74 -3.23
C GLN A 109 -8.71 11.04 -1.79
N ARG A 110 -9.63 11.60 -1.00
CA ARG A 110 -9.40 11.91 0.42
C ARG A 110 -9.16 10.62 1.22
N CYS A 111 -7.93 10.44 1.68
CA CYS A 111 -7.46 9.29 2.45
C CYS A 111 -7.24 9.68 3.93
N PRO A 112 -7.85 8.97 4.89
CA PRO A 112 -7.47 9.09 6.30
C PRO A 112 -6.10 8.45 6.55
N SER A 113 -5.39 8.92 7.57
CA SER A 113 -4.02 8.46 7.90
C SER A 113 -3.90 6.94 8.04
N TYR A 114 -4.88 6.26 8.63
CA TYR A 114 -4.84 4.81 8.83
C TYR A 114 -4.90 3.98 7.53
N LEU A 115 -5.29 4.58 6.40
CA LEU A 115 -5.36 3.94 5.08
C LEU A 115 -4.21 4.33 4.15
N ILE A 116 -3.29 5.20 4.61
CA ILE A 116 -2.04 5.47 3.89
C ILE A 116 -1.22 4.18 3.88
N CYS A 117 -0.71 3.80 2.72
CA CYS A 117 0.03 2.58 2.56
C CYS A 117 1.14 2.74 1.52
N PHE A 118 2.31 2.21 1.86
CA PHE A 118 3.31 1.83 0.88
C PHE A 118 3.90 0.46 1.22
N ALA A 119 4.39 -0.21 0.19
CA ALA A 119 5.17 -1.44 0.30
C ALA A 119 6.35 -1.34 -0.67
N ALA A 120 7.56 -1.40 -0.12
CA ALA A 120 8.80 -1.35 -0.90
C ALA A 120 9.65 -2.57 -0.56
N GLY A 121 10.04 -3.38 -1.53
CA GLY A 121 10.82 -4.59 -1.25
C GLY A 121 10.92 -5.54 -2.43
N GLU A 122 11.37 -6.75 -2.13
CA GLU A 122 11.42 -7.86 -3.08
C GLU A 122 10.02 -8.43 -3.25
N PHE A 123 9.38 -8.10 -4.38
CA PHE A 123 8.04 -8.58 -4.70
C PHE A 123 7.98 -9.18 -6.11
N VAL A 124 7.33 -10.33 -6.23
CA VAL A 124 6.91 -10.95 -7.48
C VAL A 124 5.55 -10.40 -7.86
N ARG A 125 5.42 -9.92 -9.10
CA ARG A 125 4.17 -9.36 -9.64
C ARG A 125 3.36 -10.42 -10.38
N ALA A 126 2.04 -10.39 -10.19
CA ALA A 126 1.05 -11.09 -11.00
C ALA A 126 0.07 -10.08 -11.59
N ASP A 127 -0.08 -10.08 -12.92
CA ASP A 127 -1.03 -9.22 -13.62
C ASP A 127 -2.38 -9.93 -13.81
N ASP A 128 -3.48 -9.24 -13.47
CA ASP A 128 -4.86 -9.75 -13.59
C ASP A 128 -5.74 -8.88 -14.50
N GLY A 129 -5.08 -8.11 -15.39
CA GLY A 129 -5.74 -7.26 -16.37
C GLY A 129 -6.40 -6.03 -15.75
N GLU A 130 -7.62 -5.74 -16.21
CA GLU A 130 -8.37 -4.54 -15.82
C GLU A 130 -9.83 -4.89 -15.56
N PHE A 131 -10.43 -4.24 -14.56
CA PHE A 131 -11.86 -4.23 -14.33
C PHE A 131 -12.48 -2.98 -14.97
N ASP A 132 -13.49 -3.13 -15.82
CA ASP A 132 -14.26 -2.02 -16.38
C ASP A 132 -15.50 -1.77 -15.53
N ASP A 133 -15.58 -0.60 -14.88
CA ASP A 133 -16.72 -0.22 -14.03
C ASP A 133 -17.83 0.51 -14.79
N GLY A 134 -17.69 0.67 -16.12
CA GLY A 134 -18.58 1.42 -17.00
C GLY A 134 -18.17 2.89 -17.20
N GLU A 135 -17.27 3.42 -16.39
CA GLU A 135 -16.73 4.79 -16.51
C GLU A 135 -15.24 4.80 -16.82
N LYS A 136 -14.49 3.82 -16.29
CA LYS A 136 -13.05 3.67 -16.51
C LYS A 136 -12.63 2.21 -16.38
N ARG A 137 -11.38 1.96 -16.78
CA ARG A 137 -10.69 0.69 -16.56
C ARG A 137 -9.76 0.81 -15.35
N ILE A 138 -9.89 -0.14 -14.43
CA ILE A 138 -9.19 -0.18 -13.16
C ILE A 138 -8.14 -1.29 -13.26
N PRO A 139 -6.83 -0.97 -13.27
CA PRO A 139 -5.78 -1.97 -13.28
C PRO A 139 -5.82 -2.86 -12.03
N LEU A 140 -5.68 -4.17 -12.26
CA LEU A 140 -5.59 -5.21 -11.24
C LEU A 140 -4.23 -5.88 -11.32
N ALA A 141 -3.49 -5.84 -10.22
CA ALA A 141 -2.22 -6.53 -10.08
C ALA A 141 -2.00 -6.93 -8.62
N TYR A 142 -1.29 -8.04 -8.44
CA TYR A 142 -1.02 -8.63 -7.15
C TYR A 142 0.48 -8.81 -6.95
N PHE A 143 0.94 -8.68 -5.72
CA PHE A 143 2.36 -8.72 -5.39
C PHE A 143 2.60 -9.64 -4.20
N CYS A 144 3.57 -10.54 -4.29
CA CYS A 144 3.93 -11.41 -3.17
C CYS A 144 5.41 -11.42 -2.92
N SER A 145 5.79 -11.78 -1.69
CA SER A 145 7.19 -12.01 -1.37
C SER A 145 7.75 -13.18 -2.20
N PRO A 146 9.08 -13.25 -2.46
CA PRO A 146 9.68 -14.16 -3.46
C PRO A 146 9.53 -15.66 -3.16
N GLN A 147 9.05 -16.01 -1.97
CA GLN A 147 8.70 -17.38 -1.57
C GLN A 147 7.44 -17.89 -2.31
N HIS A 148 6.64 -16.99 -2.88
CA HIS A 148 5.44 -17.29 -3.64
C HIS A 148 5.59 -16.92 -5.10
N THR A 149 4.68 -17.44 -5.92
CA THR A 149 4.67 -17.24 -7.36
C THR A 149 3.51 -16.36 -7.81
N ALA A 150 3.60 -15.85 -9.05
CA ALA A 150 2.46 -15.18 -9.67
C ALA A 150 1.23 -16.08 -9.79
N GLY A 151 1.43 -17.39 -9.97
CA GLY A 151 0.35 -18.38 -10.01
C GLY A 151 -0.40 -18.48 -8.69
N ASP A 152 0.30 -18.42 -7.56
CA ASP A 152 -0.30 -18.45 -6.22
C ASP A 152 -1.18 -17.22 -5.99
N MET A 153 -0.71 -16.05 -6.45
CA MET A 153 -1.48 -14.81 -6.34
C MET A 153 -2.73 -14.80 -7.22
N LEU A 154 -2.65 -15.29 -8.45
CA LEU A 154 -3.83 -15.42 -9.32
C LEU A 154 -4.83 -16.43 -8.76
N ARG A 155 -4.36 -17.52 -8.15
CA ARG A 155 -5.21 -18.52 -7.50
C ARG A 155 -5.95 -17.94 -6.30
N SER A 156 -5.28 -17.09 -5.53
CA SER A 156 -5.81 -16.49 -4.30
C SER A 156 -6.73 -15.30 -4.59
N PHE A 157 -6.33 -14.43 -5.50
CA PHE A 157 -6.94 -13.11 -5.71
C PHE A 157 -7.54 -12.90 -7.10
N GLY A 158 -7.41 -13.84 -8.04
CA GLY A 158 -7.90 -13.69 -9.43
C GLY A 158 -9.42 -13.56 -9.57
N ARG A 159 -10.18 -13.69 -8.48
CA ARG A 159 -11.63 -13.40 -8.45
C ARG A 159 -11.95 -11.93 -8.16
N THR A 160 -10.94 -11.10 -7.88
CA THR A 160 -11.14 -9.70 -7.47
C THR A 160 -11.90 -8.89 -8.51
N GLY A 161 -11.58 -9.02 -9.79
CA GLY A 161 -12.31 -8.31 -10.86
C GLY A 161 -13.82 -8.63 -10.85
N ALA A 162 -14.18 -9.90 -10.66
CA ALA A 162 -15.59 -10.31 -10.55
C ALA A 162 -16.25 -9.82 -9.26
N MET A 163 -15.51 -9.77 -8.14
CA MET A 163 -16.00 -9.21 -6.89
C MET A 163 -16.27 -7.70 -7.02
N LEU A 164 -15.35 -6.95 -7.62
CA LEU A 164 -15.52 -5.52 -7.88
C LEU A 164 -16.73 -5.27 -8.78
N ALA A 165 -16.88 -6.02 -9.88
CA ALA A 165 -18.03 -5.94 -10.77
C ALA A 165 -19.36 -6.17 -10.04
N TRP A 166 -19.41 -7.18 -9.18
CA TRP A 166 -20.60 -7.45 -8.39
C TRP A 166 -20.87 -6.33 -7.37
N MET A 167 -19.85 -5.85 -6.67
CA MET A 167 -19.99 -4.80 -5.64
C MET A 167 -20.43 -3.46 -6.24
N THR A 168 -19.83 -3.02 -7.35
CA THR A 168 -20.20 -1.76 -8.01
C THR A 168 -21.63 -1.83 -8.55
N ALA A 169 -22.02 -2.95 -9.16
CA ALA A 169 -23.40 -3.17 -9.61
C ALA A 169 -24.39 -3.18 -8.44
N LYS A 170 -24.02 -3.84 -7.32
CA LYS A 170 -24.87 -3.93 -6.12
C LYS A 170 -25.08 -2.56 -5.46
N LEU A 171 -24.04 -1.74 -5.40
CA LEU A 171 -24.08 -0.41 -4.79
C LEU A 171 -24.60 0.68 -5.74
N GLY A 172 -24.66 0.40 -7.05
CA GLY A 172 -25.02 1.39 -8.06
C GLY A 172 -24.02 2.54 -8.14
N ARG A 173 -22.73 2.26 -7.91
CA ARG A 173 -21.66 3.27 -7.89
C ARG A 173 -20.42 2.75 -8.63
N PRO A 174 -19.75 3.60 -9.44
CA PRO A 174 -18.46 3.26 -10.03
C PRO A 174 -17.40 3.08 -8.93
N PHE A 175 -16.32 2.37 -9.26
CA PHE A 175 -15.24 2.15 -8.32
C PHE A 175 -14.45 3.45 -8.11
N PRO A 176 -14.20 3.93 -6.88
CA PRO A 176 -13.75 5.31 -6.67
C PRO A 176 -12.25 5.56 -6.89
N TYR A 177 -11.43 4.51 -6.98
CA TYR A 177 -9.96 4.63 -6.97
C TYR A 177 -9.33 4.29 -8.34
N PRO A 178 -8.12 4.78 -8.63
CA PRO A 178 -7.50 4.62 -9.95
C PRO A 178 -6.96 3.20 -10.23
N LYS A 179 -6.76 2.39 -9.18
CA LYS A 179 -6.30 1.00 -9.27
C LYS A 179 -6.86 0.17 -8.11
N TYR A 180 -6.78 -1.16 -8.24
CA TYR A 180 -6.97 -2.07 -7.12
C TYR A 180 -5.82 -3.07 -7.09
N PHE A 181 -4.74 -2.71 -6.39
CA PHE A 181 -3.62 -3.61 -6.18
C PHE A 181 -3.72 -4.29 -4.83
N GLN A 182 -3.18 -5.50 -4.75
CA GLN A 182 -3.08 -6.24 -3.50
C GLN A 182 -1.65 -6.74 -3.32
N TRP A 183 -1.16 -6.81 -2.09
CA TRP A 183 0.16 -7.36 -1.82
C TRP A 183 0.17 -8.24 -0.57
N THR A 184 1.06 -9.22 -0.56
CA THR A 184 1.27 -10.14 0.57
C THR A 184 2.72 -10.08 1.05
N ALA A 185 2.92 -10.16 2.36
CA ALA A 185 4.24 -10.36 2.96
C ALA A 185 4.14 -11.07 4.31
N PRO A 186 5.22 -11.76 4.76
CA PRO A 186 5.26 -12.34 6.09
C PRO A 186 5.16 -11.24 7.14
N GLY A 187 4.46 -11.50 8.25
CA GLY A 187 4.36 -10.55 9.38
C GLY A 187 3.31 -9.45 9.23
N VAL A 188 2.57 -9.41 8.11
CA VAL A 188 1.36 -8.58 7.98
C VAL A 188 0.21 -9.30 8.69
N SER A 189 -0.52 -8.61 9.59
CA SER A 189 -1.58 -9.24 10.37
C SER A 189 -2.89 -9.34 9.57
N GLY A 190 -3.21 -10.53 9.07
CA GLY A 190 -4.52 -10.78 8.45
C GLY A 190 -4.64 -10.08 7.09
N ALA A 191 -5.42 -9.01 7.04
CA ALA A 191 -5.56 -8.16 5.87
C ALA A 191 -5.86 -6.71 6.30
N MET A 192 -5.51 -5.73 5.47
CA MET A 192 -5.85 -4.33 5.70
C MET A 192 -6.32 -3.66 4.40
N GLU A 193 -7.44 -2.96 4.45
CA GLU A 193 -8.15 -2.38 3.30
C GLU A 193 -7.57 -1.07 2.77
N ASN A 194 -6.24 -0.89 2.86
CA ASN A 194 -5.61 0.37 2.48
C ASN A 194 -6.03 0.79 1.06
N ILE A 195 -6.40 2.07 0.90
CA ILE A 195 -7.05 2.56 -0.32
C ILE A 195 -6.21 2.22 -1.55
N SER A 196 -6.77 1.51 -2.52
CA SER A 196 -6.13 1.08 -3.77
C SER A 196 -4.90 0.15 -3.64
N LEU A 197 -4.50 -0.25 -2.43
CA LEU A 197 -3.31 -1.09 -2.18
C LEU A 197 -3.55 -1.99 -0.95
N VAL A 198 -4.41 -2.99 -1.09
CA VAL A 198 -4.80 -3.88 0.02
C VAL A 198 -3.62 -4.75 0.43
N SER A 199 -3.37 -4.88 1.73
CA SER A 199 -2.30 -5.73 2.25
C SER A 199 -2.87 -7.01 2.86
N TRP A 200 -2.08 -8.09 2.82
CA TRP A 200 -2.43 -9.41 3.29
C TRP A 200 -1.24 -10.10 3.95
N ASP A 201 -1.51 -10.93 4.94
CA ASP A 201 -0.57 -11.95 5.42
C ASP A 201 -0.27 -12.93 4.27
N GLU A 202 1.00 -13.34 4.12
CA GLU A 202 1.40 -14.31 3.10
C GLU A 202 0.70 -15.66 3.20
N ARG A 203 0.16 -16.03 4.37
CA ARG A 203 -0.64 -17.26 4.53
C ARG A 203 -1.88 -17.31 3.63
N PHE A 204 -2.29 -16.17 3.06
CA PHE A 204 -3.40 -16.09 2.10
C PHE A 204 -2.94 -16.25 0.64
N ALA A 205 -1.63 -16.31 0.37
CA ALA A 205 -1.10 -16.70 -0.93
C ALA A 205 -1.13 -18.23 -1.05
N LEU A 206 -2.21 -18.73 -1.64
CA LEU A 206 -2.49 -20.15 -1.81
C LEU A 206 -1.61 -20.77 -2.89
N ASP A 207 -0.70 -21.64 -2.47
CA ASP A 207 -0.08 -22.61 -3.36
C ASP A 207 -1.12 -23.65 -3.86
N GLU A 208 -0.71 -24.52 -4.77
CA GLU A 208 -1.58 -25.56 -5.32
C GLU A 208 -2.17 -26.49 -4.26
N LYS A 209 -1.37 -26.83 -3.24
CA LYS A 209 -1.77 -27.76 -2.19
C LYS A 209 -2.79 -27.11 -1.26
N LEU A 210 -2.52 -25.90 -0.79
CA LEU A 210 -3.37 -25.16 0.15
C LEU A 210 -4.69 -24.78 -0.51
N ALA A 211 -4.67 -24.36 -1.78
CA ALA A 211 -5.89 -24.13 -2.54
C ALA A 211 -6.73 -25.39 -2.66
N ALA A 212 -6.09 -26.53 -2.94
CA ALA A 212 -6.76 -27.81 -3.02
C ALA A 212 -7.25 -28.32 -1.67
N GLU A 213 -6.85 -27.78 -0.51
CA GLU A 213 -7.39 -28.13 0.80
C GLU A 213 -8.55 -27.19 1.19
N TRP A 214 -8.44 -25.90 0.91
CA TRP A 214 -9.45 -24.89 1.28
C TRP A 214 -10.73 -24.95 0.45
N THR A 215 -10.70 -25.50 -0.76
CA THR A 215 -11.90 -25.65 -1.61
C THR A 215 -12.78 -26.86 -1.26
N TRP A 216 -12.40 -27.68 -0.28
CA TRP A 216 -13.22 -28.83 0.20
C TRP A 216 -14.14 -28.49 1.37
N LEU A 217 -14.01 -27.31 1.96
CA LEU A 217 -14.93 -26.76 2.97
C LEU A 217 -15.92 -25.80 2.30
#